data_AF-A0A834WJY8-F1
#
_entry.id   AF-A0A834WJY8-F1
#
_cell.length_a   1.000
_cell.length_b   1.000
_cell.length_c   1.000
_cell.angle_alpha   90.00
_cell.angle_beta   90.00
_cell.angle_gamma   90.00
#
_symmetry.space_group_name_H-M   'P 1'
#
loop_
_entity.id
_entity.type
_entity.pdbx_description
1 polymer ?
#
loop_
_entity_poly.entity_id
_entity_poly.type
_entity_poly.pdbx_seq_one_letter_code
_entity_poly.pdbx_strand_id
1 'polypeptide(L)'
;MKDIKEGNKRIRWKDRAPYAYWKGNPHVSPTRGDLLKCNVSAQHDWNTRLYIQDWEQESKLGYNQSNLEDQCTHRYKIYIEGWAWSVSEKYILACDAMTLYVEPKFYDFYIRGMMPLEHYWPIRDNSKCTSLKFAVEWGNNHTDKAQAIGEAASKFIQEDLKMDYIYDYMFHVLNEYAKLLKFKPIIPETAVELCPEAMACATNGTWRRFMEESFVKFPSDSVPCSIPPDDIPTLQQFQHRKADAIRQAQIWEDEYWETKN
;
A
#
# COMPACT_ATOMS: atom_id res chain seq x y z
N MET A 1 -11.41 -6.35 0.07
CA MET A 1 -11.52 -4.96 0.57
C MET A 1 -12.77 -4.72 1.42
N LYS A 2 -13.91 -5.35 1.12
CA LYS A 2 -15.12 -5.26 1.95
C LYS A 2 -14.87 -5.65 3.41
N ASP A 3 -14.11 -6.72 3.66
CA ASP A 3 -13.83 -7.19 5.03
C ASP A 3 -13.00 -6.20 5.84
N ILE A 4 -12.00 -5.55 5.21
CA ILE A 4 -11.21 -4.49 5.87
C ILE A 4 -12.10 -3.28 6.16
N LYS A 5 -12.97 -2.88 5.22
CA LYS A 5 -13.93 -1.79 5.43
C LYS A 5 -14.86 -2.08 6.61
N GLU A 6 -15.27 -3.32 6.80
CA GLU A 6 -16.06 -3.74 7.97
C GLU A 6 -15.20 -3.81 9.24
N GLY A 7 -13.98 -4.33 9.13
CA GLY A 7 -12.97 -4.36 10.19
C GLY A 7 -12.69 -2.98 10.78
N ASN A 8 -12.60 -1.95 9.93
CA ASN A 8 -12.38 -0.56 10.37
C ASN A 8 -13.46 -0.04 11.32
N LYS A 9 -14.70 -0.56 11.23
CA LYS A 9 -15.83 -0.14 12.07
C LYS A 9 -15.79 -0.77 13.47
N ARG A 10 -15.00 -1.82 13.68
CA ARG A 10 -14.95 -2.55 14.97
C ARG A 10 -14.39 -1.70 16.10
N ILE A 11 -13.47 -0.78 15.80
CA ILE A 11 -12.88 0.15 16.75
C ILE A 11 -12.93 1.55 16.14
N ARG A 12 -13.62 2.49 16.81
CA ARG A 12 -13.65 3.89 16.39
C ARG A 12 -12.22 4.42 16.30
N TRP A 13 -11.90 5.20 15.27
CA TRP A 13 -10.53 5.66 15.02
C TRP A 13 -9.87 6.30 16.25
N LYS A 14 -10.62 7.14 16.98
CA LYS A 14 -10.14 7.82 18.20
C LYS A 14 -9.82 6.87 19.35
N ASP A 15 -10.40 5.67 19.38
CA ASP A 15 -10.16 4.66 20.42
C ASP A 15 -9.02 3.69 20.05
N ARG A 16 -8.48 3.77 18.83
CA ARG A 16 -7.35 2.94 18.38
C ARG A 16 -6.06 3.31 19.12
N ALA A 17 -5.16 2.34 19.24
CA ALA A 17 -3.89 2.53 19.91
C ALA A 17 -3.07 3.67 19.26
N PRO A 18 -2.54 4.63 20.03
CA PRO A 18 -1.91 5.85 19.51
C PRO A 18 -0.45 5.66 19.10
N TYR A 19 -0.10 4.48 18.60
CA TYR A 19 1.27 4.09 18.26
C TYR A 19 1.39 3.68 16.79
N ALA A 20 2.58 3.84 16.22
CA ALA A 20 2.91 3.28 14.92
C ALA A 20 3.06 1.78 15.00
N TYR A 21 2.34 1.05 14.16
CA TYR A 21 2.37 -0.40 14.15
C TYR A 21 2.92 -0.97 12.85
N TRP A 22 3.74 -2.00 12.98
CA TRP A 22 4.15 -2.87 11.89
C TRP A 22 4.25 -4.32 12.37
N LYS A 23 3.76 -5.26 11.56
CA LYS A 23 3.98 -6.70 11.75
C LYS A 23 4.36 -7.30 10.41
N GLY A 24 5.53 -7.93 10.31
CA GLY A 24 6.02 -8.46 9.04
C GLY A 24 7.29 -9.28 9.19
N ASN A 25 7.70 -9.95 8.11
CA ASN A 25 8.96 -10.69 8.09
C ASN A 25 10.13 -9.72 7.86
N PRO A 26 11.06 -9.56 8.81
CA PRO A 26 12.19 -8.63 8.69
C PRO A 26 13.35 -9.18 7.86
N HIS A 27 13.41 -10.50 7.66
CA HIS A 27 14.55 -11.17 7.02
C HIS A 27 14.54 -11.10 5.49
N VAL A 28 13.49 -10.49 4.92
CA VAL A 28 13.31 -10.38 3.48
C VAL A 28 14.02 -9.16 2.88
N SER A 29 14.39 -8.16 3.69
CA SER A 29 15.13 -7.00 3.20
C SER A 29 15.93 -6.32 4.30
N PRO A 30 17.11 -5.74 4.00
CA PRO A 30 17.89 -4.99 4.97
C PRO A 30 17.10 -3.84 5.63
N THR A 31 16.24 -3.14 4.86
CA THR A 31 15.46 -2.00 5.39
C THR A 31 14.44 -2.43 6.46
N ARG A 32 13.83 -3.62 6.34
CA ARG A 32 12.94 -4.16 7.38
C ARG A 32 13.71 -4.64 8.62
N GLY A 33 14.87 -5.25 8.42
CA GLY A 33 15.78 -5.57 9.52
C GLY A 33 16.22 -4.30 10.28
N ASP A 34 16.49 -3.22 9.55
CA ASP A 34 16.83 -1.91 10.12
C ASP A 34 15.66 -1.26 10.87
N LEU A 35 14.43 -1.36 10.36
CA LEU A 35 13.22 -0.87 11.03
C LEU A 35 13.07 -1.43 12.44
N LEU A 36 13.42 -2.71 12.68
CA LEU A 36 13.33 -3.31 14.01
C LEU A 36 14.19 -2.61 15.06
N LYS A 37 15.23 -1.88 14.68
CA LYS A 37 16.05 -1.08 15.60
C LYS A 37 15.28 0.09 16.22
N CYS A 38 14.14 0.48 15.65
CA CYS A 38 13.27 1.49 16.25
C CYS A 38 12.47 0.96 17.45
N ASN A 39 12.50 -0.35 17.71
CA ASN A 39 11.96 -0.92 18.94
C ASN A 39 13.03 -0.86 20.03
N VAL A 40 13.05 0.23 20.79
CA VAL A 40 14.04 0.47 21.86
C VAL A 40 13.47 0.18 23.25
N SER A 41 14.19 0.59 24.31
CA SER A 41 13.75 0.39 25.68
C SER A 41 12.56 1.29 26.06
N ALA A 42 11.83 0.89 27.11
CA ALA A 42 10.74 1.68 27.69
C ALA A 42 11.14 3.11 28.11
N GLN A 43 12.45 3.37 28.31
CA GLN A 43 12.95 4.69 28.66
C GLN A 43 13.12 5.63 27.45
N HIS A 44 13.15 5.09 26.22
CA HIS A 44 13.40 5.84 24.99
C HIS A 44 12.34 5.56 23.91
N ASP A 45 11.07 5.36 24.27
CA ASP A 45 10.02 4.94 23.32
C ASP A 45 9.93 5.84 22.07
N TRP A 46 10.06 5.23 20.89
CA TRP A 46 9.85 5.88 19.58
C TRP A 46 8.37 5.90 19.17
N ASN A 47 7.47 5.48 20.06
CA ASN A 47 6.04 5.28 19.80
C ASN A 47 5.77 4.24 18.69
N THR A 48 6.68 3.26 18.53
CA THR A 48 6.55 2.19 17.53
C THR A 48 6.29 0.85 18.21
N ARG A 49 5.48 -0.01 17.56
CA ARG A 49 5.12 -1.36 17.98
C ARG A 49 5.39 -2.28 16.80
N LEU A 50 6.60 -2.85 16.79
CA LEU A 50 7.14 -3.62 15.67
C LEU A 50 7.20 -5.09 16.05
N TYR A 51 6.56 -5.95 15.25
CA TYR A 51 6.44 -7.37 15.53
C TYR A 51 6.93 -8.19 14.34
N ILE A 52 7.59 -9.31 14.65
CA ILE A 52 8.03 -10.26 13.63
C ILE A 52 6.84 -11.15 13.24
N GLN A 53 6.60 -11.27 11.94
CA GLN A 53 5.65 -12.23 11.37
C GLN A 53 6.42 -13.47 10.89
N ASP A 54 6.24 -14.59 11.60
CA ASP A 54 6.75 -15.89 11.19
C ASP A 54 5.71 -16.62 10.33
N TRP A 55 5.94 -16.67 9.02
CA TRP A 55 5.02 -17.31 8.08
C TRP A 55 5.02 -18.83 8.16
N GLU A 56 6.12 -19.44 8.63
CA GLU A 56 6.17 -20.89 8.83
C GLU A 56 5.28 -21.30 10.00
N GLN A 57 5.34 -20.53 11.10
CA GLN A 57 4.47 -20.74 12.25
C GLN A 57 3.00 -20.45 11.92
N GLU A 58 2.69 -19.34 11.25
CA GLU A 58 1.30 -19.03 10.86
C GLU A 58 0.70 -20.11 9.96
N SER A 59 1.46 -20.65 9.02
CA SER A 59 1.02 -21.76 8.16
C SER A 59 0.60 -22.98 8.99
N LYS A 60 1.39 -23.34 10.02
CA LYS A 60 1.06 -24.44 10.94
C LYS A 60 -0.19 -24.16 11.79
N LEU A 61 -0.49 -22.89 12.07
CA LEU A 61 -1.65 -22.45 12.85
C LEU A 61 -2.87 -22.05 11.99
N GLY A 62 -2.79 -22.23 10.66
CA GLY A 62 -3.88 -21.91 9.74
C GLY A 62 -4.14 -20.41 9.58
N TYR A 63 -3.15 -19.55 9.83
CA TYR A 63 -3.22 -18.08 9.66
C TYR A 63 -4.24 -17.36 10.55
N ASN A 64 -4.73 -18.02 11.62
CA ASN A 64 -5.77 -17.49 12.50
C ASN A 64 -5.44 -16.13 13.14
N GLN A 65 -4.17 -15.72 13.18
CA GLN A 65 -3.71 -14.45 13.77
C GLN A 65 -3.23 -13.43 12.72
N SER A 66 -3.50 -13.71 11.44
CA SER A 66 -2.98 -12.94 10.29
C SER A 66 -4.09 -12.43 9.36
N ASN A 67 -5.36 -12.53 9.77
CA ASN A 67 -6.48 -11.92 9.05
C ASN A 67 -6.24 -10.42 8.86
N LEU A 68 -6.54 -9.88 7.69
CA LEU A 68 -6.20 -8.50 7.34
C LEU A 68 -7.15 -7.51 8.01
N GLU A 69 -8.43 -7.87 8.11
CA GLU A 69 -9.49 -7.09 8.74
C GLU A 69 -9.32 -6.92 10.26
N ASP A 70 -8.51 -7.78 10.88
CA ASP A 70 -8.20 -7.73 12.32
C ASP A 70 -7.04 -6.78 12.64
N GLN A 71 -6.35 -6.24 11.62
CA GLN A 71 -5.08 -5.52 11.80
C GLN A 71 -5.23 -3.99 11.89
N CYS A 72 -6.44 -3.45 11.76
CA CYS A 72 -6.72 -2.01 11.77
C CYS A 72 -6.98 -1.46 13.18
N THR A 73 -6.09 -1.79 14.13
CA THR A 73 -6.25 -1.53 15.58
C THR A 73 -5.46 -0.31 16.08
N HIS A 74 -4.63 0.29 15.23
CA HIS A 74 -3.74 1.39 15.58
C HIS A 74 -4.06 2.62 14.72
N ARG A 75 -3.82 3.82 15.25
CA ARG A 75 -4.00 5.09 14.52
C ARG A 75 -3.02 5.26 13.37
N TYR A 76 -1.85 4.64 13.48
CA TYR A 76 -0.75 4.76 12.53
C TYR A 76 -0.25 3.38 12.10
N LYS A 77 -0.07 3.17 10.79
CA LYS A 77 0.49 1.93 10.24
C LYS A 77 1.71 2.25 9.42
N ILE A 78 2.79 1.49 9.61
CA ILE A 78 4.03 1.70 8.87
C ILE A 78 3.98 0.88 7.59
N TYR A 79 4.22 1.54 6.46
CA TYR A 79 4.54 0.86 5.21
C TYR A 79 6.06 0.91 4.97
N ILE A 80 6.62 -0.26 4.67
CA ILE A 80 8.04 -0.41 4.33
C ILE A 80 8.22 -1.57 3.34
N GLU A 81 9.10 -1.36 2.37
CA GLU A 81 9.37 -2.28 1.26
C GLU A 81 10.03 -3.59 1.72
N GLY A 82 9.83 -4.64 0.92
CA GLY A 82 10.46 -5.94 1.09
C GLY A 82 11.62 -6.10 0.11
N TRP A 83 11.63 -7.20 -0.65
CA TRP A 83 12.53 -7.38 -1.80
C TRP A 83 12.28 -6.34 -2.90
N ALA A 84 11.02 -5.93 -3.03
CA ALA A 84 10.53 -4.89 -3.92
C ALA A 84 9.41 -4.11 -3.19
N TRP A 85 8.45 -3.55 -3.93
CA TRP A 85 7.20 -3.07 -3.32
C TRP A 85 6.52 -4.21 -2.56
N SER A 86 5.78 -3.90 -1.49
CA SER A 86 5.15 -4.93 -0.67
C SER A 86 3.66 -5.01 -0.93
N VAL A 87 3.16 -6.22 -1.20
CA VAL A 87 1.72 -6.50 -1.42
C VAL A 87 0.81 -6.06 -0.27
N SER A 88 1.37 -5.82 0.91
CA SER A 88 0.64 -5.33 2.09
C SER A 88 0.23 -3.86 1.99
N GLU A 89 0.84 -3.09 1.08
CA GLU A 89 0.63 -1.64 0.92
C GLU A 89 -0.86 -1.28 0.86
N LYS A 90 -1.59 -1.84 -0.12
CA LYS A 90 -3.03 -1.59 -0.30
C LYS A 90 -3.88 -1.93 0.92
N TYR A 91 -3.48 -2.94 1.71
CA TYR A 91 -4.21 -3.34 2.91
C TYR A 91 -3.91 -2.40 4.08
N ILE A 92 -2.68 -1.90 4.18
CA ILE A 92 -2.29 -0.88 5.15
C ILE A 92 -3.04 0.43 4.89
N LEU A 93 -3.06 0.88 3.62
CA LEU A 93 -3.76 2.09 3.19
C LEU A 93 -5.28 2.01 3.41
N ALA A 94 -5.85 0.80 3.35
CA ALA A 94 -7.28 0.55 3.55
C ALA A 94 -7.76 0.55 5.02
N CYS A 95 -6.86 0.72 6.00
CA CYS A 95 -7.20 0.59 7.43
C CYS A 95 -7.81 1.86 8.09
N ASP A 96 -8.09 2.94 7.36
CA ASP A 96 -8.37 4.29 7.89
C ASP A 96 -7.28 4.83 8.86
N ALA A 97 -6.11 4.19 8.91
CA ALA A 97 -4.98 4.61 9.72
C ALA A 97 -4.10 5.55 8.89
N MET A 98 -3.52 6.57 9.53
CA MET A 98 -2.53 7.40 8.86
C MET A 98 -1.33 6.52 8.53
N THR A 99 -1.11 6.27 7.24
CA THR A 99 -0.03 5.41 6.78
C THR A 99 1.28 6.18 6.85
N LEU A 100 2.20 5.71 7.67
CA LEU A 100 3.57 6.21 7.78
C LEU A 100 4.41 5.49 6.72
N TYR A 101 4.64 6.19 5.61
CA TYR A 101 5.14 5.61 4.38
C TYR A 101 6.64 5.86 4.27
N VAL A 102 7.46 4.83 4.55
CA VAL A 102 8.91 4.90 4.37
C VAL A 102 9.22 5.14 2.90
N GLU A 103 10.07 6.11 2.63
CA GLU A 103 10.45 6.56 1.28
C GLU A 103 10.67 5.38 0.33
N PRO A 104 9.82 5.21 -0.71
CA PRO A 104 9.86 4.04 -1.57
C PRO A 104 10.97 4.12 -2.60
N LYS A 105 11.57 2.96 -2.91
CA LYS A 105 12.46 2.75 -4.05
C LYS A 105 11.73 2.06 -5.21
N PHE A 106 10.65 1.35 -4.92
CA PHE A 106 9.85 0.60 -5.86
C PHE A 106 8.46 1.23 -6.00
N TYR A 107 7.92 1.19 -7.21
CA TYR A 107 6.63 1.80 -7.54
C TYR A 107 5.71 0.78 -8.18
N ASP A 108 4.58 0.52 -7.52
CA ASP A 108 3.40 -0.10 -8.14
C ASP A 108 2.63 0.96 -8.97
N PHE A 109 1.74 0.52 -9.86
CA PHE A 109 1.10 1.39 -10.83
C PHE A 109 0.25 2.51 -10.20
N TYR A 110 -0.43 2.23 -9.09
CA TYR A 110 -1.33 3.17 -8.42
C TYR A 110 -0.61 4.15 -7.48
N ILE A 111 0.61 3.84 -7.03
CA ILE A 111 1.37 4.68 -6.08
C ILE A 111 1.63 6.06 -6.68
N ARG A 112 1.76 6.13 -8.00
CA ARG A 112 1.93 7.38 -8.75
C ARG A 112 0.73 8.32 -8.61
N GLY A 113 -0.47 7.82 -8.29
CA GLY A 113 -1.66 8.62 -8.02
C GLY A 113 -1.77 9.15 -6.58
N MET A 114 -1.04 8.58 -5.62
CA MET A 114 -1.12 8.97 -4.21
C MET A 114 -0.39 10.28 -3.91
N MET A 115 -0.83 11.03 -2.89
CA MET A 115 -0.31 12.37 -2.55
C MET A 115 0.19 12.37 -1.10
N PRO A 116 1.45 12.78 -0.84
CA PRO A 116 1.93 12.97 0.52
C PRO A 116 1.09 14.01 1.26
N LEU A 117 0.92 13.83 2.57
CA LEU A 117 0.07 14.63 3.46
C LEU A 117 -1.44 14.62 3.16
N GLU A 118 -1.86 13.87 2.14
CA GLU A 118 -3.26 13.63 1.80
C GLU A 118 -3.61 12.14 1.92
N HIS A 119 -2.83 11.27 1.26
CA HIS A 119 -3.02 9.82 1.28
C HIS A 119 -2.06 9.10 2.24
N TYR A 120 -0.96 9.74 2.65
CA TYR A 120 0.02 9.15 3.56
C TYR A 120 0.94 10.20 4.17
N TRP A 121 1.63 9.85 5.25
CA TRP A 121 2.69 10.65 5.85
C TRP A 121 4.06 10.15 5.38
N PRO A 122 4.90 10.97 4.73
CA PRO A 122 6.22 10.53 4.25
C PRO A 122 7.21 10.35 5.42
N ILE A 123 7.98 9.26 5.39
CA ILE A 123 9.00 8.93 6.39
C ILE A 123 10.36 8.81 5.70
N ARG A 124 11.38 9.48 6.24
CA ARG A 124 12.75 9.43 5.72
C ARG A 124 13.35 8.05 5.94
N ASP A 125 13.90 7.40 4.89
CA ASP A 125 14.55 6.08 5.05
C ASP A 125 15.79 6.20 5.95
N ASN A 126 16.66 7.18 5.72
CA ASN A 126 17.94 7.32 6.44
C ASN A 126 17.80 7.65 7.94
N SER A 127 16.66 8.21 8.37
CA SER A 127 16.38 8.60 9.76
C SER A 127 15.03 8.06 10.24
N LYS A 128 14.65 6.88 9.75
CA LYS A 128 13.29 6.31 9.92
C LYS A 128 12.78 6.29 11.36
N CYS A 129 13.60 5.98 12.37
CA CYS A 129 13.12 5.95 13.75
C CYS A 129 12.73 7.34 14.27
N THR A 130 13.55 8.38 14.02
CA THR A 130 13.23 9.76 14.42
C THR A 130 12.05 10.32 13.64
N SER A 131 12.00 10.02 12.35
CA SER A 131 10.90 10.44 11.48
C SER A 131 9.57 9.79 11.90
N LEU A 132 9.57 8.49 12.25
CA LEU A 132 8.40 7.78 12.79
C LEU A 132 7.93 8.37 14.12
N LYS A 133 8.84 8.64 15.06
CA LYS A 133 8.47 9.23 16.35
C LYS A 133 7.83 10.61 16.18
N PHE A 134 8.45 11.46 15.37
CA PHE A 134 7.90 12.77 15.06
C PHE A 134 6.50 12.66 14.44
N ALA A 135 6.31 11.81 13.43
CA ALA A 135 5.03 11.64 12.76
C ALA A 135 3.92 11.17 13.72
N VAL A 136 4.23 10.26 14.65
CA VAL A 136 3.28 9.78 15.66
C VAL A 136 2.92 10.87 16.67
N GLU A 137 3.90 11.64 17.15
CA GLU A 137 3.65 12.75 18.07
C GLU A 137 2.84 13.87 17.40
N TRP A 138 3.18 14.22 16.16
CA TRP A 138 2.41 15.16 15.36
C TRP A 138 0.97 14.69 15.18
N GLY A 139 0.77 13.43 14.81
CA GLY A 139 -0.56 12.87 14.60
C GLY A 139 -1.39 12.84 15.88
N ASN A 140 -0.77 12.52 17.01
CA ASN A 140 -1.46 12.49 18.31
C ASN A 140 -1.85 13.90 18.78
N ASN A 141 -1.10 14.93 18.39
CA ASN A 141 -1.46 16.33 18.62
C ASN A 141 -2.43 16.91 17.58
N HIS A 142 -2.62 16.22 16.44
CA HIS A 142 -3.48 16.64 15.32
C HIS A 142 -4.42 15.51 14.88
N THR A 143 -5.10 14.91 15.86
CA THR A 143 -5.90 13.69 15.65
C THR A 143 -6.88 13.78 14.48
N ASP A 144 -7.62 14.88 14.34
CA ASP A 144 -8.58 15.04 13.24
C ASP A 144 -7.89 15.10 11.85
N LYS A 145 -6.69 15.70 11.76
CA LYS A 145 -5.90 15.71 10.51
C LYS A 145 -5.32 14.33 10.20
N ALA A 146 -4.79 13.64 11.21
CA ALA A 146 -4.26 12.30 11.04
C ALA A 146 -5.35 11.31 10.61
N GLN A 147 -6.55 11.43 11.19
CA GLN A 147 -7.72 10.65 10.77
C GLN A 147 -8.08 10.94 9.31
N ALA A 148 -8.15 12.21 8.92
CA ALA A 148 -8.48 12.61 7.55
C ALA A 148 -7.50 12.03 6.51
N ILE A 149 -6.19 11.98 6.82
CA ILE A 149 -5.18 11.36 5.94
C ILE A 149 -5.46 9.85 5.78
N GLY A 150 -5.74 9.16 6.88
CA GLY A 150 -6.05 7.73 6.85
C GLY A 150 -7.34 7.42 6.07
N GLU A 151 -8.38 8.21 6.27
CA GLU A 151 -9.67 8.08 5.55
C GLU A 151 -9.51 8.36 4.05
N ALA A 152 -8.75 9.39 3.68
CA ALA A 152 -8.45 9.69 2.28
C ALA A 152 -7.67 8.53 1.61
N ALA A 153 -6.69 7.95 2.30
CA ALA A 153 -5.96 6.76 1.82
C ALA A 153 -6.91 5.57 1.57
N SER A 154 -7.81 5.31 2.51
CA SER A 154 -8.77 4.22 2.41
C SER A 154 -9.81 4.45 1.33
N LYS A 155 -10.22 5.71 1.14
CA LYS A 155 -11.10 6.11 0.05
C LYS A 155 -10.42 5.89 -1.31
N PHE A 156 -9.17 6.32 -1.47
CA PHE A 156 -8.40 6.07 -2.69
C PHE A 156 -8.34 4.57 -3.04
N ILE A 157 -8.06 3.72 -2.06
CA ILE A 157 -8.03 2.26 -2.30
C ILE A 157 -9.42 1.69 -2.63
N GLN A 158 -10.49 2.23 -2.07
CA GLN A 158 -11.85 1.73 -2.29
C GLN A 158 -12.48 2.22 -3.59
N GLU A 159 -12.15 3.44 -4.01
CA GLU A 159 -12.81 4.13 -5.13
C GLU A 159 -11.91 4.18 -6.37
N ASP A 160 -10.64 4.55 -6.20
CA ASP A 160 -9.69 4.74 -7.30
C ASP A 160 -8.89 3.46 -7.65
N LEU A 161 -8.85 2.49 -6.74
CA LEU A 161 -8.23 1.17 -6.96
C LEU A 161 -9.26 0.02 -7.00
N LYS A 162 -10.48 0.31 -7.48
CA LYS A 162 -11.49 -0.73 -7.72
C LYS A 162 -11.13 -1.61 -8.92
N MET A 163 -11.67 -2.82 -8.96
CA MET A 163 -11.36 -3.82 -10.01
C MET A 163 -11.60 -3.29 -11.43
N ASP A 164 -12.65 -2.49 -11.65
CA ASP A 164 -12.92 -1.88 -12.96
C ASP A 164 -11.70 -1.08 -13.45
N TYR A 165 -11.12 -0.23 -12.60
CA TYR A 165 -9.97 0.59 -12.96
C TYR A 165 -8.67 -0.21 -13.08
N ILE A 166 -8.54 -1.33 -12.35
CA ILE A 166 -7.42 -2.25 -12.54
C ILE A 166 -7.48 -2.88 -13.93
N TYR A 167 -8.66 -3.37 -14.34
CA TYR A 167 -8.84 -3.94 -15.68
C TYR A 167 -8.70 -2.89 -16.78
N ASP A 168 -9.23 -1.68 -16.58
CA ASP A 168 -9.03 -0.56 -17.51
C ASP A 168 -7.54 -0.23 -17.67
N TYR A 169 -6.80 -0.13 -16.56
CA TYR A 169 -5.34 0.10 -16.60
C TYR A 169 -4.62 -1.01 -17.39
N MET A 170 -4.92 -2.28 -17.11
CA MET A 170 -4.32 -3.41 -17.83
C MET A 170 -4.64 -3.39 -19.33
N PHE A 171 -5.91 -3.15 -19.68
CA PHE A 171 -6.36 -3.03 -21.06
C PHE A 171 -5.62 -1.91 -21.79
N HIS A 172 -5.55 -0.72 -21.19
CA HIS A 172 -4.88 0.43 -21.78
C HIS A 172 -3.39 0.23 -21.95
N VAL A 173 -2.69 -0.33 -20.94
CA VAL A 173 -1.26 -0.64 -21.06
C VAL A 173 -0.99 -1.58 -22.24
N LEU A 174 -1.76 -2.65 -22.37
CA LEU A 174 -1.60 -3.62 -23.46
C LEU A 174 -1.95 -3.01 -24.82
N ASN A 175 -3.03 -2.24 -24.89
CA ASN A 175 -3.50 -1.61 -26.12
C ASN A 175 -2.53 -0.54 -26.63
N GLU A 176 -2.04 0.34 -25.75
CA GLU A 176 -1.04 1.36 -26.12
C GLU A 176 0.31 0.73 -26.48
N TYR A 177 0.73 -0.31 -25.76
CA TYR A 177 1.94 -1.07 -26.10
C TYR A 177 1.84 -1.71 -27.49
N ALA A 178 0.68 -2.29 -27.84
CA ALA A 178 0.48 -2.93 -29.14
C ALA A 178 0.64 -1.95 -30.31
N LYS A 179 0.29 -0.66 -30.14
CA LYS A 179 0.49 0.39 -31.17
C LYS A 179 1.97 0.68 -31.45
N LEU A 180 2.87 0.32 -30.53
CA LEU A 180 4.32 0.51 -30.69
C LEU A 180 4.96 -0.61 -31.52
N LEU A 181 4.24 -1.70 -31.79
CA LEU A 181 4.75 -2.83 -32.55
C LEU A 181 5.05 -2.41 -34.00
N LYS A 182 6.29 -2.64 -34.42
CA LYS A 182 6.75 -2.39 -35.81
C LYS A 182 6.62 -3.60 -36.72
N PHE A 183 5.91 -4.63 -36.27
CA PHE A 183 5.70 -5.89 -36.98
C PHE A 183 4.29 -6.43 -36.72
N LYS A 184 3.82 -7.32 -37.59
CA LYS A 184 2.59 -8.08 -37.35
C LYS A 184 2.93 -9.36 -36.59
N PRO A 185 2.41 -9.57 -35.37
CA PRO A 185 2.66 -10.80 -34.61
C PRO A 185 2.17 -12.04 -35.38
N ILE A 186 2.94 -13.12 -35.30
CA ILE A 186 2.61 -14.44 -35.84
C ILE A 186 2.67 -15.43 -34.67
N ILE A 187 1.67 -16.31 -34.56
CA ILE A 187 1.61 -17.33 -33.52
C ILE A 187 2.70 -18.38 -33.79
N PRO A 188 3.64 -18.62 -32.86
CA PRO A 188 4.64 -19.67 -33.01
C PRO A 188 4.00 -21.07 -33.04
N GLU A 189 4.59 -22.02 -33.79
CA GLU A 189 4.11 -23.42 -33.85
C GLU A 189 4.10 -24.12 -32.48
N THR A 190 4.99 -23.68 -31.57
CA THR A 190 5.11 -24.22 -30.21
C THR A 190 4.23 -23.50 -29.19
N ALA A 191 3.42 -22.53 -29.62
CA ALA A 191 2.54 -21.80 -28.72
C ALA A 191 1.42 -22.73 -28.20
N VAL A 192 1.14 -22.62 -26.90
CA VAL A 192 0.04 -23.32 -26.25
C VAL A 192 -1.03 -22.29 -25.91
N GLU A 193 -2.27 -22.55 -26.31
CA GLU A 193 -3.40 -21.72 -25.93
C GLU A 193 -3.67 -21.84 -24.43
N LEU A 194 -3.77 -20.68 -23.75
CA LEU A 194 -4.19 -20.60 -22.36
C LEU A 194 -5.63 -20.10 -22.31
N CYS A 195 -6.54 -20.97 -21.88
CA CYS A 195 -7.90 -20.59 -21.47
C CYS A 195 -8.04 -20.62 -19.94
N PRO A 196 -9.02 -19.90 -19.36
CA PRO A 196 -9.27 -19.92 -17.91
C PRO A 196 -9.37 -21.34 -17.34
N GLU A 197 -10.05 -22.24 -18.03
CA GLU A 197 -10.22 -23.64 -17.66
C GLU A 197 -8.88 -24.39 -17.64
N ALA A 198 -8.03 -24.17 -18.65
CA ALA A 198 -6.70 -24.78 -18.72
C ALA A 198 -5.82 -24.31 -17.55
N MET A 199 -5.93 -23.04 -17.15
CA MET A 199 -5.19 -22.51 -16.00
C MET A 199 -5.66 -23.13 -14.67
N ALA A 200 -6.98 -23.30 -14.47
CA ALA A 200 -7.52 -23.87 -13.23
C ALA A 200 -7.33 -25.40 -13.14
N CYS A 201 -7.49 -26.14 -14.25
CA CYS A 201 -7.46 -27.61 -14.27
C CYS A 201 -6.14 -28.22 -13.79
N ALA A 202 -5.01 -27.55 -14.04
CA ALA A 202 -3.70 -28.02 -13.61
C ALA A 202 -3.44 -27.81 -12.10
N THR A 203 -4.35 -27.12 -11.39
CA THR A 203 -4.19 -26.77 -9.97
C THR A 203 -5.20 -27.52 -9.09
N ASN A 204 -4.90 -27.64 -7.80
CA ASN A 204 -5.74 -28.34 -6.83
C ASN A 204 -5.95 -27.52 -5.54
N GLY A 205 -6.94 -27.91 -4.74
CA GLY A 205 -7.21 -27.32 -3.42
C GLY A 205 -7.49 -25.82 -3.49
N THR A 206 -6.84 -25.05 -2.62
CA THR A 206 -7.03 -23.60 -2.49
C THR A 206 -6.69 -22.83 -3.76
N TRP A 207 -5.66 -23.26 -4.50
CA TRP A 207 -5.25 -22.62 -5.76
C TRP A 207 -6.36 -22.72 -6.81
N ARG A 208 -6.92 -23.92 -6.98
CA ARG A 208 -8.03 -24.15 -7.90
C ARG A 208 -9.24 -23.29 -7.54
N ARG A 209 -9.61 -23.29 -6.25
CA ARG A 209 -10.73 -22.48 -5.75
C ARG A 209 -10.55 -21.00 -6.11
N PHE A 210 -9.37 -20.42 -5.84
CA PHE A 210 -9.12 -19.01 -6.15
C PHE A 210 -9.10 -18.71 -7.66
N MET A 211 -8.60 -19.64 -8.48
CA MET A 211 -8.66 -19.48 -9.94
C MET A 211 -10.11 -19.48 -10.43
N GLU A 212 -10.92 -20.44 -9.99
CA GLU A 212 -12.34 -20.56 -10.33
C GLU A 212 -13.16 -19.34 -9.83
N GLU A 213 -12.89 -18.85 -8.61
CA GLU A 213 -13.52 -17.64 -8.06
C GLU A 213 -13.18 -16.37 -8.86
N SER A 214 -12.02 -16.34 -9.51
CA SER A 214 -11.56 -15.22 -10.34
C SER A 214 -12.05 -15.26 -11.80
N PHE A 215 -12.80 -16.30 -12.19
CA PHE A 215 -13.28 -16.43 -13.56
C PHE A 215 -14.25 -15.30 -13.95
N VAL A 216 -13.88 -14.59 -15.01
CA VAL A 216 -14.76 -13.67 -15.72
C VAL A 216 -15.77 -14.50 -16.51
N LYS A 217 -17.03 -14.51 -16.09
CA LYS A 217 -18.09 -15.34 -16.69
C LYS A 217 -18.62 -14.76 -18.00
N PHE A 218 -18.62 -13.44 -18.13
CA PHE A 218 -19.13 -12.72 -19.29
C PHE A 218 -18.25 -11.49 -19.53
N PRO A 219 -18.04 -11.09 -20.80
CA PRO A 219 -17.41 -9.81 -21.11
C PRO A 219 -18.24 -8.66 -20.51
N SER A 220 -17.60 -7.50 -20.29
CA SER A 220 -18.35 -6.31 -19.88
C SER A 220 -19.23 -5.82 -21.02
N ASP A 221 -20.48 -5.44 -20.70
CA ASP A 221 -21.37 -4.74 -21.62
C ASP A 221 -20.99 -3.25 -21.78
N SER A 222 -20.11 -2.73 -20.92
CA SER A 222 -19.59 -1.37 -21.00
C SER A 222 -18.39 -1.28 -21.94
N VAL A 223 -18.35 -0.24 -22.76
CA VAL A 223 -17.13 0.11 -23.51
C VAL A 223 -16.00 0.47 -22.54
N PRO A 224 -14.73 0.14 -22.85
CA PRO A 224 -13.59 0.60 -22.06
C PRO A 224 -13.60 2.13 -21.96
N CYS A 225 -13.06 2.66 -20.86
CA CYS A 225 -12.88 4.10 -20.75
C CYS A 225 -11.90 4.62 -21.83
N SER A 226 -11.90 5.93 -22.05
CA SER A 226 -10.95 6.58 -22.96
C SER A 226 -9.83 7.21 -22.15
N ILE A 227 -8.57 6.97 -22.53
CA ILE A 227 -7.43 7.66 -21.94
C ILE A 227 -7.52 9.13 -22.37
N PRO A 228 -7.55 10.10 -21.43
CA PRO A 228 -7.48 11.51 -21.79
C PRO A 228 -6.16 11.80 -22.53
N PRO A 229 -6.12 12.83 -23.39
CA PRO A 229 -4.87 13.23 -24.05
C PRO A 229 -3.80 13.62 -23.03
N ASP A 230 -2.54 13.47 -23.42
CA ASP A 230 -1.40 13.82 -22.57
C ASP A 230 -1.44 15.30 -22.15
N ASP A 231 -1.45 15.52 -20.83
CA ASP A 231 -1.40 16.85 -20.22
C ASP A 231 -0.11 16.99 -19.39
N ILE A 232 0.98 17.30 -20.11
CA ILE A 232 2.31 17.48 -19.53
C ILE A 232 2.33 18.58 -18.46
N PRO A 233 1.73 19.77 -18.66
CA PRO A 233 1.64 20.79 -17.61
C PRO A 233 0.97 20.30 -16.33
N THR A 234 -0.18 19.63 -16.42
CA THR A 234 -0.87 19.08 -15.24
C THR A 234 -0.03 18.02 -14.53
N LEU A 235 0.64 17.15 -15.29
CA LEU A 235 1.55 16.15 -14.70
C LEU A 235 2.72 16.81 -13.97
N GLN A 236 3.35 17.83 -14.55
CA GLN A 236 4.45 18.57 -13.92
C GLN A 236 3.98 19.29 -12.65
N GLN A 237 2.81 19.93 -12.69
CA GLN A 237 2.22 20.58 -11.52
C GLN A 237 1.96 19.58 -10.39
N PHE A 238 1.44 18.40 -10.72
CA PHE A 238 1.21 17.32 -9.77
C PHE A 238 2.53 16.82 -9.16
N GLN A 239 3.58 16.65 -9.96
CA GLN A 239 4.92 16.27 -9.48
C GLN A 239 5.53 17.33 -8.55
N HIS A 240 5.39 18.62 -8.87
CA HIS A 240 5.84 19.70 -8.00
C HIS A 240 5.09 19.70 -6.67
N ARG A 241 3.76 19.60 -6.70
CA ARG A 241 2.94 19.50 -5.48
C ARG A 241 3.35 18.34 -4.58
N LYS A 242 3.73 17.19 -5.16
CA LYS A 242 4.26 16.05 -4.40
C LYS A 242 5.58 16.38 -3.72
N ALA A 243 6.53 16.94 -4.46
CA ALA A 243 7.83 17.32 -3.93
C ALA A 243 7.68 18.35 -2.79
N ASP A 244 6.82 19.34 -2.97
CA ASP A 244 6.54 20.37 -1.98
C ASP A 244 5.90 19.78 -0.71
N ALA A 245 4.94 18.85 -0.84
CA ALA A 245 4.32 18.19 0.31
C ALA A 245 5.33 17.34 1.11
N ILE A 246 6.23 16.62 0.44
CA ILE A 246 7.32 15.89 1.10
C ILE A 246 8.24 16.87 1.83
N ARG A 247 8.66 17.93 1.14
CA ARG A 247 9.53 18.97 1.72
C ARG A 247 8.89 19.63 2.93
N GLN A 248 7.58 19.88 2.90
CA GLN A 248 6.86 20.46 4.02
C GLN A 248 6.89 19.56 5.26
N ALA A 249 6.65 18.25 5.09
CA ALA A 249 6.73 17.29 6.18
C ALA A 249 8.15 17.23 6.78
N GLN A 250 9.16 17.29 5.91
CA GLN A 250 10.58 17.32 6.28
C GLN A 250 10.94 18.57 7.09
N ILE A 251 10.48 19.75 6.67
CA ILE A 251 10.68 21.01 7.42
C ILE A 251 10.07 20.91 8.82
N TRP A 252 8.84 20.40 8.95
CA TRP A 252 8.21 20.24 10.26
C TRP A 252 8.98 19.25 11.15
N GLU A 253 9.53 18.18 10.57
CA GLU A 253 10.38 17.24 11.31
C GLU A 253 11.67 17.90 11.81
N ASP A 254 12.32 18.68 10.95
CA ASP A 254 13.57 19.37 11.29
C ASP A 254 13.36 20.40 12.39
N GLU A 255 12.34 21.26 12.25
CA GLU A 255 11.94 22.24 13.27
C GLU A 255 11.62 21.57 14.62
N TYR A 256 10.91 20.43 14.59
CA TYR A 256 10.61 19.67 15.79
C TYR A 256 11.89 19.23 16.52
N TRP A 257 12.87 18.68 15.79
CA TRP A 257 14.11 18.20 16.41
C TRP A 257 15.05 19.33 16.83
N GLU A 258 15.06 20.45 16.12
CA GLU A 258 15.79 21.65 16.54
C GLU A 258 15.31 22.17 17.90
N THR A 259 14.01 22.12 18.18
CA THR A 259 13.45 22.55 19.48
C THR A 259 13.70 21.57 20.64
N LYS A 260 14.16 20.34 20.34
CA LYS A 260 14.40 19.28 21.33
C LYS A 260 15.88 19.09 21.67
N ASN A 261 16.78 19.68 20.88
CA ASN A 261 18.22 19.72 21.12
C ASN A 261 18.62 20.97 21.91
#